data_AF-D2S4M2-F1
#
_entry.id   AF-D2S4M2-F1
#
_cell.length_a   1.000
_cell.length_b   1.000
_cell.length_c   1.000
_cell.angle_alpha   90.00
_cell.angle_beta   90.00
_cell.angle_gamma   90.00
#
_symmetry.space_group_name_H-M   'P 1'
#
loop_
_entity.id
_entity.type
_entity.pdbx_description
1 polymer ?
#
loop_
_entity_poly.entity_id
_entity_poly.type
_entity_poly.pdbx_seq_one_letter_code
_entity_poly.pdbx_strand_id
1 'polypeptide(L)'
;MTPEPTRAGGAAVDALLDPGFLEAAVQRPMADVRRLRRQAEQEEVNLSYTRRLLQGRLDIVRRELQRRAEHDGRSLVDLLPEILAEKGRGPAHGLGRHQTVQPAAPEEYESWVKSLTPGVDLSAVPELSDAELERAARALAAAEGSLSERRRGVQQVMDGLAAELGRRYRNGEADVAALLADEGR
;
A
#
# COMPACT_ATOMS: atom_id res chain seq x y z
N MET A 1 -24.99 13.74 3.55
CA MET A 1 -23.59 14.06 3.22
C MET A 1 -22.76 12.86 3.65
N THR A 2 -22.49 11.93 2.74
CA THR A 2 -21.63 10.78 3.04
C THR A 2 -20.22 11.33 3.24
N PRO A 3 -19.54 11.07 4.36
CA PRO A 3 -18.17 11.55 4.54
C PRO A 3 -17.33 11.06 3.37
N GLU A 4 -16.60 11.97 2.75
CA GLU A 4 -15.61 11.62 1.74
C GLU A 4 -14.64 10.64 2.40
N PRO A 5 -14.36 9.47 1.78
CA PRO A 5 -13.47 8.49 2.39
C PRO A 5 -12.13 9.16 2.68
N THR A 6 -11.62 8.94 3.89
CA THR A 6 -10.30 9.44 4.31
C THR A 6 -9.27 9.10 3.23
N ARG A 7 -8.37 10.04 2.90
CA ARG A 7 -7.36 9.81 1.85
C ARG A 7 -6.53 8.57 2.16
N ALA A 8 -6.16 7.80 1.14
CA ALA A 8 -5.43 6.54 1.29
C ALA A 8 -4.14 6.69 2.12
N GLY A 9 -4.04 6.01 3.26
CA GLY A 9 -2.88 6.10 4.16
C GLY A 9 -2.83 7.32 5.10
N GLY A 10 -3.84 8.19 5.07
CA GLY A 10 -4.03 9.23 6.09
C GLY A 10 -2.97 10.33 6.17
N ALA A 11 -2.94 11.01 7.32
CA ALA A 11 -2.14 12.23 7.54
C ALA A 11 -0.63 11.97 7.58
N ALA A 12 -0.19 10.79 8.01
CA ALA A 12 1.22 10.42 8.02
C ALA A 12 1.80 10.36 6.61
N VAL A 13 1.06 9.75 5.67
CA VAL A 13 1.41 9.75 4.26
C VAL A 13 1.33 11.16 3.66
N ASP A 14 0.32 11.95 4.01
CA ASP A 14 0.24 13.36 3.55
C ASP A 14 1.49 14.15 3.96
N ALA A 15 1.99 13.97 5.18
CA ALA A 15 3.19 14.64 5.67
C ALA A 15 4.47 14.20 4.92
N LEU A 16 4.57 12.92 4.54
CA LEU A 16 5.69 12.41 3.75
C LEU A 16 5.67 12.95 2.31
N LEU A 17 4.47 13.12 1.75
CA LEU A 17 4.26 13.59 0.38
C LEU A 17 4.27 15.12 0.24
N ASP A 18 4.44 15.86 1.34
CA ASP A 18 4.61 17.30 1.28
C ASP A 18 5.84 17.66 0.43
N PRO A 19 5.73 18.60 -0.54
CA PRO A 19 6.84 18.95 -1.42
C PRO A 19 8.11 19.40 -0.70
N GLY A 20 7.99 20.03 0.47
CA GLY A 20 9.11 20.49 1.29
C GLY A 20 9.66 19.42 2.24
N PHE A 21 9.03 18.23 2.33
CA PHE A 21 9.43 17.20 3.27
C PHE A 21 10.88 16.77 3.09
N LEU A 22 11.27 16.42 1.85
CA LEU A 22 12.62 15.92 1.57
C LEU A 22 13.68 17.00 1.80
N GLU A 23 13.45 18.22 1.33
CA GLU A 23 14.36 19.35 1.53
C GLU A 23 14.60 19.63 3.02
N ALA A 24 13.54 19.61 3.82
CA ALA A 24 13.64 19.79 5.27
C ALA A 24 14.30 18.57 5.95
N ALA A 25 14.04 17.35 5.47
CA ALA A 25 14.57 16.13 6.05
C ALA A 25 16.10 16.02 5.88
N VAL A 26 16.63 16.35 4.70
CA VAL A 26 18.07 16.22 4.41
C VAL A 26 18.94 17.22 5.18
N GLN A 27 18.36 18.25 5.79
CA GLN A 27 19.08 19.19 6.67
C GLN A 27 19.13 18.72 8.12
N ARG A 28 18.43 17.64 8.49
CA ARG A 28 18.38 17.13 9.87
C ARG A 28 19.63 16.32 10.23
N PRO A 29 19.93 16.12 11.53
CA PRO A 29 20.98 15.22 11.97
C PRO A 29 20.82 13.78 11.45
N MET A 30 21.92 13.02 11.37
CA MET A 30 21.93 11.67 10.80
C MET A 30 20.88 10.73 11.44
N ALA A 31 20.76 10.78 12.76
CA ALA A 31 19.79 9.98 13.51
C ALA A 31 18.34 10.28 13.07
N ASP A 32 18.02 11.55 12.81
CA ASP A 32 16.70 11.95 12.34
C ASP A 32 16.43 11.49 10.91
N VAL A 33 17.40 11.59 10.00
CA VAL A 33 17.25 11.08 8.63
C VAL A 33 16.99 9.56 8.64
N ARG A 34 17.71 8.81 9.49
CA ARG A 34 17.46 7.36 9.69
C ARG A 34 16.06 7.09 10.23
N ARG A 35 15.61 7.87 11.23
CA ARG A 35 14.26 7.75 11.81
C ARG A 35 13.18 8.03 10.77
N LEU A 36 13.32 9.10 9.99
CA LEU A 36 12.37 9.45 8.92
C LEU A 36 12.34 8.37 7.83
N ARG A 37 13.48 7.77 7.48
CA ARG A 37 13.51 6.66 6.54
C ARG A 37 12.73 5.45 7.05
N ARG A 38 12.91 5.07 8.32
CA ARG A 38 12.14 3.97 8.93
C ARG A 38 10.64 4.27 8.96
N GLN A 39 10.26 5.51 9.25
CA GLN A 39 8.86 5.94 9.20
C GLN A 39 8.30 5.82 7.77
N ALA A 40 9.02 6.32 6.77
CA ALA A 40 8.59 6.20 5.37
C ALA A 40 8.48 4.73 4.92
N GLU A 41 9.38 3.86 5.37
CA GLU A 41 9.32 2.42 5.12
C GLU A 41 8.07 1.77 5.74
N GLN A 42 7.72 2.13 6.98
CA GLN A 42 6.50 1.65 7.62
C GLN A 42 5.24 2.08 6.84
N GLU A 43 5.17 3.34 6.42
CA GLU A 43 4.02 3.84 5.64
C GLU A 43 3.95 3.18 4.25
N GLU A 44 5.08 2.89 3.62
CA GLU A 44 5.10 2.15 2.34
C GLU A 44 4.55 0.73 2.49
N VAL A 45 4.91 0.04 3.58
CA VAL A 45 4.39 -1.30 3.90
C VAL A 45 2.90 -1.26 4.16
N ASN A 46 2.44 -0.29 4.95
CA ASN A 46 1.02 -0.07 5.23
C ASN A 46 0.20 0.17 3.94
N LEU A 47 0.70 1.02 3.05
CA LEU A 47 0.11 1.26 1.74
C LEU A 47 0.14 0.00 0.88
N SER A 48 1.26 -0.70 0.80
CA SER A 48 1.40 -1.94 0.01
C SER A 48 0.43 -3.04 0.47
N TYR A 49 0.23 -3.20 1.78
CA TYR A 49 -0.75 -4.11 2.35
C TYR A 49 -2.18 -3.72 1.96
N THR A 50 -2.54 -2.46 2.17
CA THR A 50 -3.87 -1.93 1.82
C THR A 50 -4.14 -2.05 0.32
N ARG A 51 -3.13 -1.84 -0.53
CA ARG A 51 -3.20 -2.05 -1.98
C ARG A 51 -3.60 -3.49 -2.31
N ARG A 52 -2.95 -4.47 -1.69
CA ARG A 52 -3.28 -5.89 -1.94
C ARG A 52 -4.68 -6.25 -1.48
N LEU A 53 -5.15 -5.69 -0.36
CA LEU A 53 -6.53 -5.87 0.08
C LEU A 53 -7.54 -5.35 -0.95
N LEU A 54 -7.29 -4.14 -1.49
CA LEU A 54 -8.12 -3.56 -2.55
C LEU A 54 -8.13 -4.42 -3.82
N GLN A 55 -6.95 -4.86 -4.26
CA GLN A 55 -6.79 -5.69 -5.44
C GLN A 55 -7.54 -7.00 -5.32
N GLY A 56 -7.35 -7.73 -4.22
CA GLY A 56 -8.06 -8.99 -3.99
C GLY A 56 -9.58 -8.83 -4.02
N ARG A 57 -10.12 -7.79 -3.37
CA ARG A 57 -11.56 -7.50 -3.41
C ARG A 57 -12.03 -7.12 -4.82
N LEU A 58 -11.27 -6.28 -5.53
CA LEU A 58 -11.60 -5.86 -6.88
C LEU A 58 -11.59 -7.05 -7.86
N ASP A 59 -10.62 -7.95 -7.72
CA ASP A 59 -10.49 -9.14 -8.56
C ASP A 59 -11.64 -10.12 -8.33
N ILE A 60 -12.07 -10.30 -7.08
CA ILE A 60 -13.27 -11.10 -6.74
C ILE A 60 -14.53 -10.49 -7.38
N VAL A 61 -14.75 -9.17 -7.24
CA VAL A 61 -15.91 -8.49 -7.81
C VAL A 61 -15.92 -8.56 -9.34
N ARG A 62 -14.77 -8.32 -9.98
CA ARG A 62 -14.63 -8.44 -11.44
C ARG A 62 -14.87 -9.86 -11.92
N ARG A 63 -14.37 -10.86 -11.18
CA ARG A 63 -14.59 -12.25 -11.55
C ARG A 63 -16.05 -12.64 -11.46
N GLU A 64 -16.79 -12.16 -10.47
CA GLU A 64 -18.23 -12.41 -10.40
C GLU A 64 -18.99 -11.82 -11.59
N LEU A 65 -18.70 -10.56 -11.96
CA LEU A 65 -19.29 -9.94 -13.16
C LEU A 65 -18.98 -10.75 -14.43
N GLN A 66 -17.73 -11.16 -14.61
CA GLN A 66 -17.32 -12.00 -15.73
C GLN A 66 -18.04 -13.36 -15.72
N ARG A 67 -18.13 -13.99 -14.54
CA ARG A 67 -18.80 -15.29 -14.34
C ARG A 67 -20.26 -15.24 -14.79
N ARG A 68 -20.97 -14.16 -14.46
CA ARG A 68 -22.37 -13.93 -14.88
C ARG A 68 -22.49 -13.73 -16.39
N ALA A 69 -21.64 -12.89 -16.97
CA ALA A 69 -21.65 -12.62 -18.40
C ALA A 69 -21.36 -13.88 -19.24
N GLU A 70 -20.44 -14.73 -18.77
CA GLU A 70 -20.04 -15.98 -19.44
C GLU A 70 -20.95 -17.17 -19.11
N HIS A 71 -21.94 -17.01 -18.23
CA HIS A 71 -22.78 -18.08 -17.70
C HIS A 71 -21.94 -19.24 -17.11
N ASP A 72 -20.82 -18.91 -16.47
CA ASP A 72 -19.92 -19.88 -15.84
C ASP A 72 -20.55 -20.42 -14.54
N GLY A 73 -20.93 -21.70 -14.58
CA GLY A 73 -21.61 -22.38 -13.48
C GLY A 73 -20.73 -22.75 -12.28
N ARG A 74 -19.42 -22.51 -12.34
CA ARG A 74 -18.53 -22.75 -11.21
C ARG A 74 -18.84 -21.83 -10.03
N SER A 75 -18.59 -22.29 -8.81
CA SER A 75 -18.69 -21.43 -7.63
C SER A 75 -17.58 -20.39 -7.62
N LEU A 76 -17.89 -19.16 -7.19
CA LEU A 76 -16.88 -18.11 -7.00
C LEU A 76 -15.80 -18.53 -6.01
N VAL A 77 -16.16 -19.34 -5.00
CA VAL A 77 -15.22 -19.86 -4.00
C VAL A 77 -14.20 -20.80 -4.64
N ASP A 78 -14.63 -21.68 -5.54
CA ASP A 78 -13.75 -22.62 -6.25
C ASP A 78 -12.75 -21.89 -7.17
N LEU A 79 -13.12 -20.67 -7.59
CA LEU A 79 -12.30 -19.82 -8.44
C LEU A 79 -11.30 -18.97 -7.66
N LEU A 80 -11.41 -18.84 -6.33
CA LEU A 80 -10.54 -18.00 -5.52
C LEU A 80 -9.04 -18.23 -5.73
N PRO A 81 -8.54 -19.49 -5.83
CA PRO A 81 -7.13 -19.72 -6.12
C PRO A 81 -6.69 -19.12 -7.46
N GLU A 82 -7.54 -19.17 -8.49
CA GLU A 82 -7.26 -18.59 -9.82
C GLU A 82 -7.39 -17.05 -9.81
N ILE A 83 -8.33 -16.51 -9.04
CA ILE A 83 -8.58 -15.07 -8.90
C ILE A 83 -7.40 -14.41 -8.18
N LEU A 84 -6.97 -14.98 -7.06
CA LEU A 84 -5.96 -14.42 -6.17
C LEU A 84 -4.53 -14.83 -6.54
N ALA A 85 -4.38 -15.79 -7.46
CA ALA A 85 -3.09 -16.09 -8.04
C ALA A 85 -2.51 -14.80 -8.64
N GLU A 86 -1.26 -14.50 -8.27
CA GLU A 86 -0.64 -13.25 -8.63
C GLU A 86 -0.41 -13.15 -10.13
N LYS A 87 -1.30 -12.45 -10.83
CA LYS A 87 -1.18 -12.16 -12.26
C LYS A 87 -0.26 -10.95 -12.43
N GLY A 88 0.93 -11.17 -12.98
CA GLY A 88 1.73 -10.08 -13.57
C GLY A 88 2.84 -9.47 -12.72
N ARG A 89 3.41 -10.18 -11.72
CA ARG A 89 4.81 -9.86 -11.37
C ARG A 89 5.69 -10.28 -12.54
N GLY A 90 6.21 -9.30 -13.29
CA GLY A 90 7.33 -9.52 -14.20
C GLY A 90 8.47 -10.23 -13.46
N PRO A 91 9.40 -10.90 -14.17
CA PRO A 91 10.46 -11.68 -13.54
C PRO A 91 11.13 -10.86 -12.45
N ALA A 92 11.20 -11.42 -11.24
CA ALA A 92 11.86 -10.76 -10.12
C ALA A 92 13.31 -10.47 -10.52
N HIS A 93 13.67 -9.20 -10.68
CA HIS A 93 15.01 -8.78 -11.12
C HIS A 93 16.08 -8.96 -10.02
N GLY A 94 16.01 -10.02 -9.22
CA GLY A 94 17.05 -10.43 -8.27
C GLY A 94 17.24 -9.53 -7.04
N LEU A 95 16.62 -8.35 -6.99
CA LEU A 95 16.70 -7.41 -5.86
C LEU A 95 15.58 -7.69 -4.84
N GLY A 96 15.46 -8.94 -4.39
CA GLY A 96 14.53 -9.29 -3.32
C GLY A 96 14.90 -8.52 -2.05
N ARG A 97 14.10 -7.54 -1.64
CA ARG A 97 14.20 -6.96 -0.29
C ARG A 97 13.59 -7.95 0.68
N HIS A 98 14.37 -8.39 1.66
CA HIS A 98 13.81 -9.00 2.85
C HIS A 98 12.96 -7.94 3.56
N GLN A 99 11.64 -8.07 3.51
CA GLN A 99 10.73 -7.19 4.26
C GLN A 99 10.53 -7.80 5.65
N THR A 100 11.14 -7.18 6.65
CA THR A 100 10.94 -7.50 8.09
C THR A 100 9.80 -6.71 8.71
N VAL A 101 9.45 -5.58 8.10
CA VAL A 101 8.43 -4.66 8.58
C VAL A 101 7.04 -5.19 8.22
N GLN A 102 6.19 -5.33 9.22
CA GLN A 102 4.79 -5.73 9.06
C GLN A 102 3.88 -4.50 9.01
N PRO A 103 2.69 -4.61 8.41
CA PRO A 103 1.68 -3.54 8.48
C PRO A 103 1.32 -3.24 9.93
N ALA A 104 1.32 -1.96 10.29
CA ALA A 104 0.85 -1.51 11.60
C ALA A 104 -0.69 -1.42 11.57
N ALA A 105 -1.38 -1.87 12.62
CA ALA A 105 -2.85 -1.77 12.76
C ALA A 105 -3.64 -2.22 11.50
N PRO A 106 -3.47 -3.47 11.01
CA PRO A 106 -4.14 -3.97 9.80
C PRO A 106 -5.68 -3.80 9.84
N GLU A 107 -6.29 -3.85 11.02
CA GLU A 107 -7.71 -3.64 11.25
C GLU A 107 -8.21 -2.25 10.80
N GLU A 108 -7.38 -1.20 10.91
CA GLU A 108 -7.74 0.15 10.46
C GLU A 108 -7.83 0.19 8.92
N TYR A 109 -6.91 -0.49 8.25
CA TYR A 109 -6.91 -0.58 6.79
C TYR A 109 -8.08 -1.42 6.28
N GLU A 110 -8.39 -2.53 6.93
CA GLU A 110 -9.57 -3.34 6.58
C GLU A 110 -10.88 -2.55 6.74
N SER A 111 -11.00 -1.78 7.83
CA SER A 111 -12.14 -0.88 8.09
C SER A 111 -12.23 0.20 7.01
N TRP A 112 -11.11 0.84 6.67
CA TRP A 112 -11.06 1.84 5.59
C TRP A 112 -11.48 1.22 4.25
N VAL A 113 -10.95 0.06 3.87
CA VAL A 113 -11.35 -0.62 2.62
C VAL A 113 -12.84 -0.95 2.61
N LYS A 114 -13.41 -1.40 3.74
CA LYS A 114 -14.85 -1.65 3.87
C LYS A 114 -15.68 -0.38 3.70
N SER A 115 -15.17 0.76 4.18
CA SER A 115 -15.88 2.05 4.08
C SER A 115 -16.04 2.57 2.65
N LEU A 116 -15.19 2.12 1.70
CA LEU A 116 -15.22 2.54 0.29
C LEU A 116 -16.47 2.08 -0.47
N THR A 117 -17.12 1.01 0.02
CA THR A 117 -18.30 0.40 -0.60
C THR A 117 -19.49 0.42 0.35
N PRO A 118 -20.03 1.60 0.70
CA PRO A 118 -21.11 1.71 1.67
C PRO A 118 -22.39 1.05 1.16
N GLY A 119 -22.99 0.22 2.01
CA GLY A 119 -24.21 -0.52 1.69
C GLY A 119 -24.00 -1.72 0.76
N VAL A 120 -22.75 -2.13 0.50
CA VAL A 120 -22.43 -3.35 -0.25
C VAL A 120 -21.69 -4.31 0.67
N ASP A 121 -22.26 -5.50 0.88
CA ASP A 121 -21.60 -6.56 1.64
C ASP A 121 -20.78 -7.46 0.70
N LEU A 122 -19.48 -7.21 0.64
CA LEU A 122 -18.54 -7.99 -0.17
C LEU A 122 -18.21 -9.37 0.44
N SER A 123 -18.82 -9.76 1.57
CA SER A 123 -18.76 -11.15 2.05
C SER A 123 -19.77 -12.06 1.33
N ALA A 124 -20.84 -11.48 0.77
CA ALA A 124 -21.90 -12.18 0.04
C ALA A 124 -21.96 -11.73 -1.43
N VAL A 125 -20.79 -11.68 -2.10
CA VAL A 125 -20.65 -11.21 -3.50
C VAL A 125 -21.66 -11.84 -4.48
N PRO A 126 -21.96 -13.16 -4.42
CA PRO A 126 -22.94 -13.77 -5.32
C PRO A 126 -24.38 -13.26 -5.17
N GLU A 127 -24.74 -12.66 -4.03
CA GLU A 127 -26.08 -12.14 -3.75
C GLU A 127 -26.29 -10.71 -4.26
N LEU A 128 -25.20 -10.00 -4.57
CA LEU A 128 -25.25 -8.62 -5.06
C LEU A 128 -25.79 -8.56 -6.50
N SER A 129 -26.50 -7.49 -6.83
CA SER A 129 -26.88 -7.20 -8.22
C SER A 129 -25.68 -6.75 -9.06
N ASP A 130 -25.79 -6.87 -10.39
CA ASP A 130 -24.73 -6.41 -11.31
C ASP A 130 -24.42 -4.92 -11.13
N ALA A 131 -25.45 -4.10 -10.90
CA ALA A 131 -25.30 -2.67 -10.64
C ALA A 131 -24.54 -2.37 -9.34
N GLU A 132 -24.73 -3.19 -8.30
CA GLU A 132 -23.97 -3.10 -7.04
C GLU A 132 -22.52 -3.50 -7.23
N LEU A 133 -22.27 -4.61 -7.94
CA LEU A 133 -20.93 -5.10 -8.26
C LEU A 133 -20.14 -4.08 -9.09
N GLU A 134 -20.74 -3.53 -10.14
CA GLU A 134 -20.09 -2.51 -10.97
C GLU A 134 -19.75 -1.24 -10.19
N ARG A 135 -20.68 -0.79 -9.33
CA ARG A 135 -20.46 0.37 -8.46
C ARG A 135 -19.32 0.12 -7.48
N ALA A 136 -19.30 -1.06 -6.85
CA ALA A 136 -18.22 -1.46 -5.96
C ALA A 136 -16.88 -1.55 -6.70
N ALA A 137 -16.84 -2.16 -7.89
CA ALA A 137 -15.64 -2.27 -8.71
C ALA A 137 -15.06 -0.89 -9.08
N ARG A 138 -15.91 0.07 -9.46
CA ARG A 138 -15.48 1.45 -9.76
C ARG A 138 -14.88 2.13 -8.53
N ALA A 139 -15.53 2.02 -7.37
CA ALA A 139 -15.05 2.62 -6.12
C ALA A 139 -13.70 2.02 -5.68
N LEU A 140 -13.58 0.68 -5.69
CA LEU A 140 -12.34 -0.02 -5.35
C LEU A 140 -11.20 0.30 -6.32
N ALA A 141 -11.48 0.36 -7.63
CA ALA A 141 -10.47 0.70 -8.64
C ALA A 141 -9.96 2.14 -8.50
N ALA A 142 -10.85 3.11 -8.23
CA ALA A 142 -10.45 4.49 -8.00
C ALA A 142 -9.58 4.63 -6.75
N ALA A 143 -9.96 3.96 -5.66
CA ALA A 143 -9.18 3.93 -4.43
C ALA A 143 -7.81 3.26 -4.62
N GLU A 144 -7.75 2.15 -5.37
CA GLU A 144 -6.49 1.46 -5.69
C GLU A 144 -5.56 2.35 -6.50
N GLY A 145 -6.08 3.09 -7.48
CA GLY A 145 -5.31 4.02 -8.29
C GLY A 145 -4.69 5.14 -7.45
N SER A 146 -5.50 5.81 -6.63
CA SER A 146 -5.04 6.87 -5.72
C SER A 146 -4.01 6.36 -4.71
N LEU A 147 -4.26 5.19 -4.12
CA LEU A 147 -3.34 4.56 -3.18
C LEU A 147 -2.00 4.22 -3.84
N SER A 148 -2.05 3.71 -5.08
CA SER A 148 -0.86 3.33 -5.84
C SER A 148 0.01 4.53 -6.20
N GLU A 149 -0.61 5.67 -6.50
CA GLU A 149 0.10 6.93 -6.73
C GLU A 149 0.81 7.40 -5.46
N ARG A 150 0.09 7.44 -4.33
CA ARG A 150 0.66 7.84 -3.03
C ARG A 150 1.79 6.91 -2.60
N ARG A 151 1.62 5.60 -2.79
CA ARG A 151 2.66 4.59 -2.54
C ARG A 151 3.92 4.87 -3.37
N ARG A 152 3.80 5.20 -4.66
CA ARG A 152 4.94 5.59 -5.50
C ARG A 152 5.62 6.86 -4.98
N GLY A 153 4.85 7.85 -4.52
CA GLY A 153 5.41 9.05 -3.89
C GLY A 153 6.21 8.73 -2.62
N VAL A 154 5.68 7.87 -1.74
CA VAL A 154 6.41 7.43 -0.53
C VAL A 154 7.69 6.66 -0.90
N GLN A 155 7.65 5.82 -1.95
CA GLN A 155 8.85 5.15 -2.45
C GLN A 155 9.92 6.15 -2.91
N GLN A 156 9.54 7.22 -3.63
CA GLN A 156 10.46 8.29 -4.02
C GLN A 156 11.07 9.01 -2.81
N VAL A 157 10.27 9.23 -1.77
CA VAL A 157 10.75 9.79 -0.50
C VAL A 157 11.77 8.87 0.17
N MET A 158 11.49 7.56 0.22
CA MET A 158 12.42 6.56 0.74
C MET A 158 13.73 6.56 -0.04
N ASP A 159 13.67 6.62 -1.38
CA ASP A 159 14.84 6.66 -2.25
C ASP A 159 15.67 7.94 -2.01
N GLY A 160 15.03 9.09 -1.85
CA GLY A 160 15.68 10.37 -1.51
C GLY A 160 16.40 10.31 -0.16
N LEU A 161 15.73 9.79 0.88
CA LEU A 161 16.35 9.60 2.20
C LEU A 161 17.50 8.59 2.15
N ALA A 162 17.36 7.51 1.37
CA ALA A 162 18.43 6.52 1.18
C ALA A 162 19.65 7.12 0.47
N ALA A 163 19.44 7.95 -0.56
CA ALA A 163 20.49 8.66 -1.26
C ALA A 163 21.25 9.61 -0.33
N GLU A 164 20.54 10.34 0.53
CA GLU A 164 21.13 11.25 1.51
C GLU A 164 21.98 10.50 2.55
N LEU A 165 21.45 9.42 3.12
CA LEU A 165 22.23 8.58 4.05
C LEU A 165 23.50 8.06 3.36
N GLY A 166 23.38 7.59 2.12
CA GLY A 166 24.52 7.14 1.31
C GLY A 166 25.54 8.25 1.06
N ARG A 167 25.11 9.50 0.80
CA ARG A 167 25.98 10.67 0.64
C ARG A 167 26.78 10.93 1.91
N ARG A 168 26.13 10.96 3.08
CA ARG A 168 26.79 11.23 4.37
C ARG A 168 27.85 10.18 4.72
N TYR A 169 27.56 8.91 4.48
CA TYR A 169 28.57 7.85 4.66
C TYR A 169 29.75 8.01 3.70
N ARG A 170 29.49 8.30 2.41
CA ARG A 170 30.57 8.53 1.44
C ARG A 170 31.45 9.73 1.80
N ASN A 171 30.87 10.77 2.38
CA ASN A 171 31.58 11.99 2.77
C ASN A 171 32.25 11.90 4.16
N GLY A 172 32.08 10.78 4.89
CA GLY A 172 32.59 10.64 6.25
C GLY A 172 31.84 11.48 7.29
N GLU A 173 30.67 12.02 6.95
CA GLU A 173 29.81 12.79 7.86
C GLU A 173 29.06 11.88 8.86
N ALA A 174 29.15 10.55 8.67
CA ALA A 174 28.58 9.55 9.57
C ALA A 174 29.48 8.31 9.66
N ASP A 175 29.65 7.79 10.88
CA ASP A 175 30.38 6.55 11.14
C ASP A 175 29.42 5.34 11.18
N VAL A 176 29.87 4.21 10.60
CA VAL A 176 29.19 2.91 10.65
C VAL A 176 29.21 2.35 12.07
N ALA A 177 30.23 2.65 12.88
CA ALA A 177 30.30 2.20 14.27
C ALA A 177 29.09 2.67 15.10
N ALA A 178 28.49 3.81 14.76
CA ALA A 178 27.30 4.33 15.40
C ALA A 178 26.02 3.51 15.11
N LEU A 179 26.00 2.64 14.08
CA LEU A 179 24.88 1.70 13.86
C LEU A 179 24.97 0.50 14.82
N LEU A 180 26.17 -0.03 15.04
CA LEU A 180 26.39 -1.20 15.90
C LEU A 180 26.18 -0.89 17.39
N ALA A 181 26.42 0.35 17.80
CA ALA A 181 26.16 0.80 19.17
C ALA A 181 24.65 1.02 19.48
N ASP A 182 23.82 1.17 18.44
CA ASP A 182 22.36 1.39 18.55
C ASP A 182 21.59 0.06 18.48
N GLU A 183 22.10 -0.95 17.76
CA GLU A 183 21.52 -2.31 17.69
C GLU A 183 21.82 -3.16 18.95
N GLY A 184 22.82 -2.78 19.74
CA GLY A 184 23.20 -3.46 20.97
C GLY A 184 22.45 -3.03 22.23
N ARG A 185 21.42 -2.20 22.11
CA ARG A 185 20.61 -1.68 23.24
C ARG A 185 19.16 -2.15 23.20
#